data_AF-A0A3S0LB81-F1
#
_entry.id   AF-A0A3S0LB81-F1
#
_cell.length_a   1.000
_cell.length_b   1.000
_cell.length_c   1.000
_cell.angle_alpha   90.00
_cell.angle_beta   90.00
_cell.angle_gamma   90.00
#
_symmetry.space_group_name_H-M   'P 1'
#
loop_
_entity.id
_entity.type
_entity.pdbx_description
1 polymer ?
#
loop_
_entity_poly.entity_id
_entity_poly.type
_entity_poly.pdbx_seq_one_letter_code
_entity_poly.pdbx_strand_id
1 'polypeptide(L)'
;MTKTYRLKAMVFVRMLSEVTLFVIFMALPVVLMTLGKFMQLSIPGRAVFITLAVLGLCLLPFYGFITWQVRTDASGITCVSLFKRQFCEWGVVRGLSRRSSWNWLRYVIETRDGEISFPVMLKDCDDLVDTIRQCLPAGGPASRGTNKLFEHDKVAAFWQLGQVVYGFVFIAIIWTFFATLHVKTTSDWWLLLSFSVVATIVLLWRTVVIALMPLKVEVTAEKLLLKNLFFERGYLWGDLRAVKPSSPFLPEGFTINTRKMSYLVGSNMNAADELQEILVAKIPAEQKIENRKAQH
;
A
#
# COMPACT_ATOMS: atom_id res chain seq x y z
N MET A 1 28.14 14.28 15.08
CA MET A 1 27.43 13.30 15.94
C MET A 1 26.79 12.27 15.02
N THR A 2 27.18 11.01 15.12
CA THR A 2 26.72 9.95 14.21
C THR A 2 25.40 9.36 14.70
N LYS A 3 24.35 9.42 13.89
CA LYS A 3 23.06 8.77 14.19
C LYS A 3 22.82 7.61 13.22
N THR A 4 22.22 6.54 13.74
CA THR A 4 21.95 5.31 13.00
C THR A 4 20.48 4.96 13.08
N TYR A 5 19.85 4.77 11.93
CA TYR A 5 18.46 4.36 11.77
C TYR A 5 18.40 2.93 11.24
N ARG A 6 17.61 2.09 11.90
CA ARG A 6 17.41 0.65 11.55
C ARG A 6 15.93 0.36 11.39
N LEU A 7 15.56 -0.71 10.70
CA LEU A 7 14.18 -1.17 10.56
C LEU A 7 13.48 -1.32 11.93
N LYS A 8 12.21 -0.91 12.00
CA LYS A 8 11.39 -1.07 13.22
C LYS A 8 11.31 -2.55 13.61
N ALA A 9 11.53 -2.86 14.89
CA ALA A 9 11.52 -4.23 15.40
C ALA A 9 10.17 -4.94 15.14
N MET A 10 9.04 -4.23 15.23
CA MET A 10 7.72 -4.79 14.92
C MET A 10 7.56 -5.17 13.43
N VAL A 11 8.17 -4.41 12.52
CA VAL A 11 8.19 -4.74 11.09
C VAL A 11 9.10 -5.95 10.83
N PHE A 12 10.23 -6.04 11.52
CA PHE A 12 11.12 -7.19 11.45
C PHE A 12 10.41 -8.46 11.96
N VAL A 13 9.70 -8.40 13.10
CA VAL A 13 8.91 -9.52 13.65
C VAL A 13 7.77 -9.90 12.70
N ARG A 14 7.07 -8.92 12.12
CA ARG A 14 6.03 -9.18 11.10
C ARG A 14 6.60 -9.88 9.87
N MET A 15 7.72 -9.40 9.34
CA MET A 15 8.42 -10.05 8.22
C MET A 15 8.86 -11.48 8.58
N LEU A 16 9.41 -11.68 9.78
CA LEU A 16 9.85 -13.00 10.25
C LEU A 16 8.66 -13.95 10.45
N SER A 17 7.52 -13.44 10.91
CA SER A 17 6.27 -14.20 11.02
C SER A 17 5.69 -14.55 9.65
N GLU A 18 5.72 -13.64 8.67
CA GLU A 18 5.25 -13.87 7.31
C GLU A 18 6.14 -14.90 6.60
N VAL A 19 7.47 -14.82 6.78
CA VAL A 19 8.44 -15.83 6.28
C VAL A 19 8.22 -17.18 6.95
N THR A 20 7.94 -17.21 8.26
CA THR A 20 7.68 -18.48 8.97
C THR A 20 6.37 -19.12 8.49
N LEU A 21 5.30 -18.33 8.37
CA LEU A 21 4.00 -18.77 7.86
C LEU A 21 4.15 -19.35 6.45
N PHE A 22 4.96 -18.71 5.64
CA PHE A 22 5.26 -19.10 4.28
C PHE A 22 6.05 -20.41 4.20
N VAL A 23 7.11 -20.55 5.01
CA VAL A 23 7.89 -21.79 5.11
C VAL A 23 6.96 -22.92 5.55
N ILE A 24 6.05 -22.67 6.50
CA ILE A 24 5.02 -23.62 6.89
C ILE A 24 4.11 -23.94 5.70
N PHE A 25 3.57 -22.96 4.97
CA PHE A 25 2.68 -23.19 3.82
C PHE A 25 3.35 -23.86 2.61
N MET A 26 4.67 -23.77 2.48
CA MET A 26 5.44 -24.49 1.47
C MET A 26 5.85 -25.90 1.92
N ALA A 27 6.18 -26.07 3.20
CA ALA A 27 6.55 -27.37 3.77
C ALA A 27 5.32 -28.26 4.00
N LEU A 28 4.17 -27.71 4.37
CA LEU A 28 2.97 -28.47 4.70
C LEU A 28 2.44 -29.31 3.53
N PRO A 29 2.36 -28.79 2.28
CA PRO A 29 2.00 -29.60 1.11
C PRO A 29 2.96 -30.76 0.90
N VAL A 30 4.27 -30.54 1.04
CA VAL A 30 5.29 -31.58 0.90
C VAL A 30 5.13 -32.64 1.99
N VAL A 31 4.95 -32.23 3.25
CA VAL A 31 4.70 -33.13 4.40
C VAL A 31 3.39 -33.91 4.23
N LEU A 32 2.33 -33.26 3.74
CA LEU A 32 1.05 -33.94 3.48
C LEU A 32 1.14 -34.90 2.29
N MET A 33 1.97 -34.61 1.28
CA MET A 33 2.25 -35.51 0.18
C MET A 33 3.08 -36.71 0.63
N THR A 34 4.13 -36.51 1.44
CA THR A 34 4.95 -37.62 1.97
C THR A 34 4.17 -38.52 2.92
N LEU A 35 3.22 -37.97 3.68
CA LEU A 35 2.31 -38.73 4.55
C LEU A 35 1.11 -39.35 3.80
N GLY A 36 0.97 -39.15 2.48
CA GLY A 36 -0.15 -39.65 1.68
C GLY A 36 -1.52 -39.01 1.99
N LYS A 37 -1.56 -38.03 2.89
CA LYS A 37 -2.78 -37.36 3.39
C LYS A 37 -3.27 -36.26 2.44
N PHE A 38 -2.41 -35.77 1.55
CA PHE A 38 -2.78 -34.72 0.58
C PHE A 38 -3.88 -35.18 -0.39
N MET A 39 -3.85 -36.45 -0.78
CA MET A 39 -4.87 -37.05 -1.65
C MET A 39 -6.17 -37.39 -0.91
N GLN A 40 -6.25 -37.17 0.40
CA GLN A 40 -7.47 -37.31 1.20
C GLN A 40 -8.21 -35.98 1.38
N LEU A 41 -7.56 -34.85 1.07
CA LEU A 41 -8.21 -33.54 1.09
C LEU A 41 -9.24 -33.45 -0.04
N SER A 42 -10.33 -32.74 0.22
CA SER A 42 -11.30 -32.36 -0.80
C SER A 42 -10.65 -31.48 -1.87
N ILE A 43 -11.20 -31.49 -3.09
CA ILE A 43 -10.70 -30.69 -4.23
C ILE A 43 -10.51 -29.20 -3.85
N PRO A 44 -11.45 -28.55 -3.12
CA PRO A 44 -11.26 -27.17 -2.65
C PRO A 44 -10.07 -27.02 -1.70
N GLY A 45 -9.89 -27.97 -0.78
CA GLY A 45 -8.76 -27.96 0.17
C GLY A 45 -7.41 -28.03 -0.54
N ARG A 46 -7.29 -28.88 -1.56
CA ARG A 46 -6.07 -28.97 -2.38
C ARG A 46 -5.80 -27.66 -3.14
N ALA A 47 -6.84 -27.07 -3.74
CA ALA A 47 -6.71 -25.82 -4.46
C ALA A 47 -6.24 -24.67 -3.55
N VAL A 48 -6.76 -24.58 -2.32
CA VAL A 48 -6.31 -23.60 -1.31
C VAL A 48 -4.84 -23.81 -0.97
N PHE A 49 -4.42 -25.04 -0.68
CA PHE A 49 -3.03 -25.34 -0.33
C PHE A 49 -2.04 -25.04 -1.45
N ILE A 50 -2.37 -25.39 -2.70
CA ILE A 50 -1.52 -25.10 -3.86
C ILE A 50 -1.44 -23.59 -4.09
N THR A 51 -2.56 -22.88 -4.01
CA THR A 51 -2.59 -21.42 -4.20
C THR A 51 -1.75 -20.72 -3.13
N LEU A 52 -1.87 -21.13 -1.86
CA LEU A 52 -1.06 -20.59 -0.75
C LEU A 52 0.42 -20.92 -0.90
N ALA A 53 0.78 -22.09 -1.43
CA ALA A 53 2.17 -22.45 -1.67
C ALA A 53 2.81 -21.66 -2.82
N VAL A 54 2.06 -21.37 -3.89
CA VAL A 54 2.53 -20.55 -5.03
C VAL A 54 2.63 -19.07 -4.65
N LEU A 55 1.58 -18.53 -4.02
CA LEU A 55 1.58 -17.17 -3.44
C LEU A 55 2.63 -17.02 -2.36
N GLY A 56 2.88 -18.12 -1.65
CA GLY A 56 4.13 -18.45 -1.02
C GLY A 56 5.23 -18.18 -2.03
N LEU A 57 5.85 -19.19 -2.64
CA LEU A 57 7.09 -19.13 -3.43
C LEU A 57 7.44 -17.75 -4.08
N CYS A 58 6.47 -17.08 -4.70
CA CYS A 58 6.58 -15.72 -5.24
C CYS A 58 6.97 -14.59 -4.25
N LEU A 59 6.56 -14.60 -2.97
CA LEU A 59 6.87 -13.51 -2.02
C LEU A 59 8.25 -13.67 -1.32
N LEU A 60 8.83 -14.88 -1.23
CA LEU A 60 10.12 -15.13 -0.56
C LEU A 60 11.28 -14.24 -1.05
N PRO A 61 11.49 -14.03 -2.37
CA PRO A 61 12.57 -13.17 -2.85
C PRO A 61 12.40 -11.69 -2.47
N PHE A 62 11.19 -11.24 -2.11
CA PHE A 62 10.95 -9.86 -1.67
C PHE A 62 11.37 -9.62 -0.21
N TYR A 63 11.47 -10.67 0.61
CA TYR A 63 11.89 -10.58 2.01
C TYR A 63 13.40 -10.68 2.23
N GLY A 64 14.20 -11.02 1.20
CA GLY A 64 15.67 -11.10 1.30
C GLY A 64 16.39 -9.76 1.57
N PHE A 65 15.67 -8.64 1.68
CA PHE A 65 16.22 -7.28 1.78
C PHE A 65 16.24 -6.71 3.21
N ILE A 66 16.10 -7.55 4.24
CA ILE A 66 15.85 -7.21 5.66
C ILE A 66 16.94 -6.37 6.37
N THR A 67 18.10 -6.11 5.75
CA THR A 67 19.20 -5.36 6.41
C THR A 67 19.38 -3.95 5.85
N TRP A 68 18.32 -3.14 5.84
CA TRP A 68 18.47 -1.70 5.60
C TRP A 68 18.89 -0.96 6.86
N GLN A 69 20.02 -0.28 6.79
CA GLN A 69 20.54 0.62 7.82
C GLN A 69 20.95 1.94 7.17
N VAL A 70 20.49 3.06 7.74
CA VAL A 70 20.90 4.40 7.31
C VAL A 70 21.73 5.03 8.41
N ARG A 71 22.90 5.57 8.07
CA ARG A 71 23.74 6.33 8.99
C ARG A 71 23.85 7.77 8.49
N THR A 72 23.64 8.72 9.39
CA THR A 72 23.83 10.14 9.14
C THR A 72 25.03 10.63 9.94
N ASP A 73 25.95 11.28 9.24
CA ASP A 73 27.16 11.91 9.80
C ASP A 73 27.20 13.40 9.41
N ALA A 74 28.15 14.14 9.99
CA ALA A 74 28.33 15.56 9.66
C ALA A 74 28.71 15.79 8.18
N SER A 75 29.34 14.79 7.54
CA SER A 75 29.74 14.86 6.13
C SER A 75 28.66 14.42 5.15
N GLY A 76 27.74 13.53 5.55
CA GLY A 76 26.76 12.98 4.62
C GLY A 76 25.86 11.88 5.17
N ILE A 77 25.19 11.19 4.25
CA ILE A 77 24.36 10.02 4.48
C ILE A 77 25.00 8.77 3.89
N THR A 78 25.01 7.69 4.66
CA THR A 78 25.32 6.34 4.18
C THR A 78 24.09 5.46 4.26
N CYS A 79 23.62 4.96 3.13
CA CYS A 79 22.60 3.91 3.07
C CYS A 79 23.28 2.56 2.87
N VAL A 80 23.01 1.63 3.77
CA VAL A 80 23.48 0.24 3.72
C VAL A 80 22.29 -0.67 3.52
N SER A 81 22.37 -1.52 2.52
CA SER A 81 21.46 -2.64 2.27
C SER A 81 22.28 -3.93 2.18
N LEU A 82 21.62 -5.09 2.14
CA LEU A 82 22.30 -6.39 2.06
C LEU A 82 23.25 -6.50 0.85
N PHE A 83 22.94 -5.80 -0.25
CA PHE A 83 23.68 -5.91 -1.52
C PHE A 83 24.46 -4.65 -1.91
N LYS A 84 24.17 -3.50 -1.29
CA LYS A 84 24.75 -2.21 -1.69
C LYS A 84 24.99 -1.31 -0.49
N ARG A 85 26.16 -0.69 -0.45
CA ARG A 85 26.51 0.44 0.43
C ARG A 85 26.72 1.67 -0.43
N GLN A 86 25.94 2.72 -0.18
CA GLN A 86 26.01 3.98 -0.92
C GLN A 86 26.22 5.12 0.07
N PHE A 87 27.17 6.01 -0.24
CA PHE A 87 27.45 7.22 0.53
C PHE A 87 27.16 8.44 -0.34
N CYS A 88 26.59 9.48 0.25
CA CYS A 88 26.38 10.77 -0.38
C CYS A 88 26.66 11.90 0.60
N GLU A 89 27.44 12.85 0.15
CA GLU A 89 27.71 14.08 0.89
C GLU A 89 26.52 15.04 0.82
N TRP A 90 26.29 15.79 1.90
CA TRP A 90 25.16 16.71 2.01
C TRP A 90 25.13 17.78 0.92
N GLY A 91 26.29 18.29 0.51
CA GLY A 91 26.40 19.33 -0.53
C GLY A 91 25.95 18.89 -1.93
N VAL A 92 25.75 17.58 -2.14
CA VAL A 92 25.35 17.01 -3.43
C VAL A 92 23.85 16.68 -3.47
N VAL A 93 23.16 16.76 -2.33
CA VAL A 93 21.73 16.47 -2.21
C VAL A 93 20.92 17.60 -2.84
N ARG A 94 20.09 17.25 -3.84
CA ARG A 94 19.24 18.20 -4.57
C ARG A 94 17.78 18.14 -4.13
N GLY A 95 17.32 16.98 -3.71
CA GLY A 95 15.91 16.75 -3.41
C GLY A 95 15.68 15.48 -2.62
N LEU A 96 14.53 15.45 -1.96
CA LEU A 96 14.03 14.28 -1.26
C LEU A 96 12.59 14.05 -1.74
N SER A 97 12.33 12.91 -2.36
CA SER A 97 10.99 12.53 -2.81
C SER A 97 10.59 11.18 -2.21
N ARG A 98 9.32 11.03 -1.85
CA ARG A 98 8.77 9.73 -1.45
C ARG A 98 8.26 9.02 -2.70
N ARG A 99 8.89 7.89 -3.04
CA ARG A 99 8.49 7.05 -4.18
C ARG A 99 7.98 5.71 -3.69
N SER A 100 7.01 5.16 -4.39
CA SER A 100 6.54 3.79 -4.19
C SER A 100 6.98 2.96 -5.38
N SER A 101 7.57 1.80 -5.13
CA SER A 101 7.79 0.80 -6.17
C SER A 101 7.40 -0.56 -5.62
N TRP A 102 6.61 -1.35 -6.36
CA TRP A 102 6.15 -2.67 -5.89
C TRP A 102 5.45 -2.66 -4.51
N ASN A 103 4.60 -1.65 -4.20
CA ASN A 103 3.96 -1.50 -2.87
C ASN A 103 4.97 -1.26 -1.73
N TRP A 104 6.24 -0.99 -2.07
CA TRP A 104 7.31 -0.66 -1.15
C TRP A 104 7.53 0.86 -1.13
N LEU A 105 7.22 1.46 0.00
CA LEU A 105 7.39 2.89 0.23
C LEU A 105 8.84 3.18 0.59
N ARG A 106 9.49 4.02 -0.21
CA ARG A 106 10.87 4.45 -0.01
C ARG A 106 11.01 5.94 -0.21
N TYR A 107 11.89 6.56 0.57
CA TYR A 107 12.41 7.87 0.27
C TYR A 107 13.54 7.73 -0.73
N VAL A 108 13.58 8.63 -1.70
CA VAL A 108 14.61 8.74 -2.72
C VAL A 108 15.26 10.11 -2.57
N ILE A 109 16.55 10.09 -2.26
CA ILE A 109 17.43 11.24 -2.24
C ILE A 109 17.99 11.39 -3.66
N GLU A 110 17.67 12.51 -4.29
CA GLU A 110 18.18 12.87 -5.61
C GLU A 110 19.53 13.58 -5.44
N THR A 111 20.56 13.05 -6.08
CA THR A 111 21.92 13.59 -6.07
C THR A 111 22.33 13.99 -7.49
N ARG A 112 23.47 14.68 -7.66
CA ARG A 112 24.00 15.01 -9.01
C ARG A 112 24.34 13.77 -9.83
N ASP A 113 24.81 12.72 -9.15
CA ASP A 113 25.43 11.55 -9.77
C ASP A 113 24.54 10.30 -9.71
N GLY A 114 23.31 10.43 -9.18
CA GLY A 114 22.34 9.34 -9.13
C GLY A 114 21.24 9.50 -8.08
N GLU A 115 20.68 8.36 -7.68
CA GLU A 115 19.62 8.28 -6.68
C GLU A 115 20.02 7.31 -5.57
N ILE A 116 19.82 7.73 -4.32
CA ILE A 116 19.97 6.88 -3.14
C ILE A 116 18.58 6.69 -2.54
N SER A 117 18.21 5.47 -2.18
CA SER A 117 16.89 5.21 -1.62
C SER A 117 16.95 4.46 -0.30
N PHE A 118 15.99 4.74 0.59
CA PHE A 118 15.84 4.04 1.87
C PHE A 118 14.36 3.84 2.21
N PRO A 119 13.99 2.75 2.91
CA PRO A 119 12.59 2.46 3.20
C PRO A 119 11.99 3.39 4.27
N VAL A 120 10.68 3.64 4.20
CA VAL A 120 9.94 4.41 5.23
C VAL A 120 9.85 3.66 6.56
N MET A 121 10.04 2.34 6.54
CA MET A 121 9.92 1.45 7.71
C MET A 121 11.08 1.53 8.71
N LEU A 122 11.99 2.51 8.55
CA LEU A 122 13.04 2.78 9.52
C LEU A 122 12.44 3.30 10.83
N LYS A 123 13.05 2.92 11.95
CA LYS A 123 12.78 3.50 13.26
C LYS A 123 13.22 4.96 13.21
N ASP A 124 12.38 5.85 13.73
CA ASP A 124 12.63 7.31 13.77
C ASP A 124 12.89 7.89 12.37
N CYS A 125 12.13 7.40 11.37
CA CYS A 125 12.25 7.83 9.98
C CYS A 125 11.91 9.32 9.78
N ASP A 126 10.99 9.87 10.57
CA ASP A 126 10.60 11.28 10.48
C ASP A 126 11.78 12.18 10.88
N ASP A 127 12.49 11.86 11.96
CA ASP A 127 13.73 12.54 12.36
C ASP A 127 14.82 12.49 11.28
N LEU A 128 14.96 11.35 10.60
CA LEU A 128 15.89 11.19 9.48
C LEU A 128 15.50 12.09 8.30
N VAL A 129 14.21 12.12 7.95
CA VAL A 129 13.66 12.96 6.88
C VAL A 129 13.85 14.43 7.20
N ASP A 130 13.60 14.85 8.43
CA ASP A 130 13.78 16.24 8.87
C ASP A 130 15.26 16.64 8.85
N THR A 131 16.16 15.75 9.28
CA THR A 131 17.61 15.97 9.16
C THR A 131 18.02 16.20 7.70
N ILE A 132 17.49 15.40 6.77
CA ILE A 132 17.77 15.57 5.33
C ILE A 132 17.19 16.89 4.82
N ARG A 133 15.96 17.22 5.22
CA ARG A 133 15.28 18.45 4.79
C ARG A 133 15.99 19.71 5.24
N GLN A 134 16.58 19.71 6.44
CA GLN A 134 17.39 20.83 6.93
C GLN A 134 18.66 21.06 6.10
N CYS A 135 19.18 20.02 5.47
CA CYS A 135 20.35 20.10 4.60
C CYS A 135 20.01 20.36 3.12
N LEU A 136 18.72 20.47 2.75
CA LEU A 136 18.32 20.78 1.38
C LEU A 136 18.59 22.26 1.06
N PRO A 137 19.04 22.58 -0.17
CA PRO A 137 19.19 23.96 -0.60
C PRO A 137 17.83 24.67 -0.57
N ALA A 138 17.76 25.82 0.10
CA ALA A 138 16.57 26.65 0.18
C ALA A 138 16.11 27.02 -1.26
N GLY A 139 14.95 26.51 -1.67
CA GLY A 139 14.41 26.72 -3.02
C GLY A 139 14.70 25.62 -4.05
N GLY A 140 15.22 24.46 -3.65
CA GLY A 140 15.30 23.28 -4.53
C GLY A 140 13.92 22.83 -5.05
N PRO A 141 13.83 21.94 -6.06
CA PRO A 141 12.60 21.56 -6.79
C PRO A 141 11.45 20.98 -5.92
N ALA A 142 11.66 20.83 -4.62
CA ALA A 142 10.59 20.70 -3.63
C ALA A 142 9.74 21.98 -3.46
N SER A 143 10.19 23.12 -4.00
CA SER A 143 9.49 24.41 -3.97
C SER A 143 8.34 24.44 -4.97
N ARG A 144 7.13 24.11 -4.49
CA ARG A 144 5.84 24.69 -4.91
C ARG A 144 5.66 24.92 -6.42
N GLY A 145 5.83 23.89 -7.24
CA GLY A 145 5.22 23.88 -8.57
C GLY A 145 3.69 23.93 -8.45
N THR A 146 3.05 24.90 -9.10
CA THR A 146 1.60 25.13 -9.11
C THR A 146 0.79 23.99 -9.72
N ASN A 147 1.44 23.12 -10.47
CA ASN A 147 0.87 21.90 -11.03
C ASN A 147 1.72 20.70 -10.59
N LYS A 148 1.13 19.77 -9.83
CA LYS A 148 1.79 18.53 -9.39
C LYS A 148 0.99 17.32 -9.84
N LEU A 149 1.66 16.39 -10.51
CA LEU A 149 1.10 15.11 -10.92
C LEU A 149 1.57 14.03 -9.95
N PHE A 150 0.60 13.39 -9.29
CA PHE A 150 0.81 12.24 -8.43
C PHE A 150 0.34 11.00 -9.19
N GLU A 151 1.23 10.04 -9.41
CA GLU A 151 0.93 8.84 -10.21
C GLU A 151 1.29 7.58 -9.41
N HIS A 152 0.43 6.57 -9.51
CA HIS A 152 0.74 5.20 -9.11
C HIS A 152 1.83 4.63 -10.03
N ASP A 153 2.81 3.94 -9.45
CA ASP A 153 3.75 3.16 -10.25
C ASP A 153 2.98 2.14 -11.12
N LYS A 154 3.47 1.85 -12.34
CA LYS A 154 2.81 0.92 -13.28
C LYS A 154 2.58 -0.45 -12.64
N VAL A 155 3.48 -0.84 -11.74
CA VAL A 155 3.38 -2.06 -10.95
C VAL A 155 2.26 -1.98 -9.91
N ALA A 156 2.04 -0.82 -9.28
CA ALA A 156 0.93 -0.62 -8.35
C ALA A 156 -0.43 -0.69 -9.07
N ALA A 157 -0.51 -0.20 -10.32
CA ALA A 157 -1.69 -0.36 -11.17
C ALA A 157 -1.94 -1.85 -11.52
N PHE A 158 -0.88 -2.60 -11.84
CA PHE A 158 -0.98 -4.05 -12.06
C PHE A 158 -1.43 -4.78 -10.79
N TRP A 159 -0.89 -4.41 -9.63
CA TRP A 159 -1.29 -5.01 -8.35
C TRP A 159 -2.74 -4.70 -7.99
N GLN A 160 -3.22 -3.48 -8.28
CA GLN A 160 -4.63 -3.11 -8.13
C GLN A 160 -5.53 -4.00 -8.99
N LEU A 161 -5.15 -4.28 -10.24
CA LEU A 161 -5.86 -5.21 -11.10
C LEU A 161 -5.82 -6.64 -10.52
N GLY A 162 -4.66 -7.07 -10.03
CA GLY A 162 -4.51 -8.37 -9.34
C GLY A 162 -5.42 -8.50 -8.13
N GLN A 163 -5.57 -7.45 -7.31
CA GLN A 163 -6.48 -7.43 -6.17
C GLN A 163 -7.95 -7.54 -6.58
N VAL A 164 -8.32 -6.92 -7.71
CA VAL A 164 -9.67 -7.04 -8.27
C VAL A 164 -9.95 -8.48 -8.73
N VAL A 165 -9.01 -9.08 -9.48
CA VAL A 165 -9.13 -10.48 -9.93
C VAL A 165 -9.19 -11.43 -8.73
N TYR A 166 -8.32 -11.24 -7.73
CA TYR A 166 -8.33 -12.03 -6.50
C TYR A 166 -9.67 -11.96 -5.76
N GLY A 167 -10.30 -10.78 -5.72
CA GLY A 167 -11.64 -10.60 -5.16
C GLY A 167 -12.69 -11.48 -5.84
N PHE A 168 -12.69 -11.54 -7.18
CA PHE A 168 -13.60 -12.40 -7.94
C PHE A 168 -13.30 -13.90 -7.74
N VAL A 169 -12.03 -14.29 -7.69
CA VAL A 169 -11.63 -15.69 -7.39
C VAL A 169 -12.16 -16.11 -6.01
N PHE A 170 -12.06 -15.24 -5.01
CA PHE A 170 -12.54 -15.55 -3.67
C PHE A 170 -14.06 -15.70 -3.61
N ILE A 171 -14.80 -14.86 -4.34
CA ILE A 171 -16.25 -15.02 -4.52
C ILE A 171 -16.56 -16.39 -5.15
N ALA A 172 -15.85 -16.76 -6.22
CA ALA A 172 -16.05 -18.06 -6.87
C ALA A 172 -15.77 -19.24 -5.92
N ILE A 173 -14.75 -19.15 -5.07
CA ILE A 173 -14.44 -20.16 -4.04
C ILE A 173 -15.60 -20.28 -3.03
N ILE A 174 -16.14 -19.15 -2.54
CA ILE A 174 -17.27 -19.15 -1.60
C ILE A 174 -18.47 -19.89 -2.20
N TRP A 175 -18.84 -19.56 -3.44
CA TRP A 175 -19.97 -20.19 -4.12
C TRP A 175 -19.71 -21.66 -4.45
N THR A 176 -18.48 -22.03 -4.79
CA THR A 176 -18.09 -23.43 -4.99
C THR A 176 -18.17 -24.22 -3.68
N PHE A 177 -17.77 -23.61 -2.56
CA PHE A 177 -17.88 -24.21 -1.23
C PHE A 177 -19.35 -24.40 -0.82
N PHE A 178 -20.18 -23.39 -1.05
CA PHE A 178 -21.63 -23.49 -0.83
C PHE A 178 -22.26 -24.61 -1.67
N ALA A 179 -21.90 -24.71 -2.96
CA ALA A 179 -22.44 -25.72 -3.87
C ALA A 179 -21.98 -27.16 -3.56
N THR A 180 -20.82 -27.33 -2.92
CA THR A 180 -20.24 -28.67 -2.63
C THR A 180 -20.54 -29.17 -1.22
N LEU A 181 -20.98 -28.28 -0.32
CA LEU A 181 -21.40 -28.62 1.03
C LEU A 181 -22.72 -29.38 1.02
N HIS A 182 -22.69 -30.61 1.50
CA HIS A 182 -23.90 -31.41 1.73
C HIS A 182 -24.45 -31.07 3.12
N VAL A 183 -25.29 -30.05 3.18
CA VAL A 183 -25.90 -29.59 4.43
C VAL A 183 -27.11 -30.48 4.76
N LYS A 184 -27.13 -31.07 5.97
CA LYS A 184 -28.15 -32.03 6.40
C LYS A 184 -29.43 -31.36 6.94
N THR A 185 -29.36 -30.08 7.26
CA THR A 185 -30.35 -29.32 8.03
C THR A 185 -30.70 -28.02 7.29
N THR A 186 -32.00 -27.74 7.14
CA THR A 186 -32.49 -26.58 6.37
C THR A 186 -32.08 -25.24 7.00
N SER A 187 -31.98 -25.17 8.33
CA SER A 187 -31.49 -24.00 9.07
C SER A 187 -30.05 -23.64 8.70
N ASP A 188 -29.19 -24.66 8.63
CA ASP A 188 -27.77 -24.49 8.36
C ASP A 188 -27.54 -24.10 6.91
N TRP A 189 -28.41 -24.57 6.01
CA TRP A 189 -28.39 -24.18 4.60
C TRP A 189 -28.70 -22.69 4.43
N TRP A 190 -29.75 -22.19 5.08
CA TRP A 190 -30.10 -20.76 5.05
C TRP A 190 -29.04 -19.88 5.70
N LEU A 191 -28.41 -20.35 6.78
CA LEU A 191 -27.32 -19.64 7.44
C LEU A 191 -26.08 -19.55 6.54
N LEU A 192 -25.70 -20.65 5.89
CA LEU A 192 -24.59 -20.67 4.93
C LEU A 192 -24.88 -19.83 3.68
N LEU A 193 -26.11 -19.84 3.19
CA LEU A 193 -26.53 -18.99 2.06
C LEU A 193 -26.43 -17.52 2.45
N SER A 194 -27.00 -17.14 3.61
CA SER A 194 -26.98 -15.77 4.11
C SER A 194 -25.56 -15.27 4.30
N PHE A 195 -24.69 -16.09 4.90
CA PHE A 195 -23.27 -15.78 5.04
C PHE A 195 -22.59 -15.58 3.67
N SER A 196 -22.83 -16.48 2.71
CA SER A 196 -22.23 -16.42 1.38
C SER A 196 -22.66 -15.16 0.61
N VAL A 197 -23.93 -14.78 0.72
CA VAL A 197 -24.48 -13.57 0.13
C VAL A 197 -23.86 -12.32 0.77
N VAL A 198 -23.84 -12.23 2.11
CA VAL A 198 -23.25 -11.08 2.82
C VAL A 198 -21.76 -10.95 2.50
N ALA A 199 -21.01 -12.06 2.56
CA ALA A 199 -19.59 -12.08 2.20
C ALA A 199 -19.36 -11.64 0.75
N THR A 200 -20.20 -12.10 -0.19
CA THR A 200 -20.13 -11.67 -1.60
C THR A 200 -20.38 -10.18 -1.75
N ILE A 201 -21.39 -9.62 -1.08
CA ILE A 201 -21.68 -8.17 -1.11
C ILE A 201 -20.47 -7.36 -0.62
N VAL A 202 -19.89 -7.75 0.51
CA VAL A 202 -18.73 -7.05 1.09
C VAL A 202 -17.50 -7.15 0.17
N LEU A 203 -17.21 -8.33 -0.37
CA LEU A 203 -16.09 -8.54 -1.28
C LEU A 203 -16.27 -7.82 -2.61
N LEU A 204 -17.49 -7.79 -3.14
CA LEU A 204 -17.81 -7.11 -4.39
C LEU A 204 -17.73 -5.60 -4.21
N TRP A 205 -18.29 -5.07 -3.12
CA TRP A 205 -18.11 -3.66 -2.75
C TRP A 205 -16.64 -3.28 -2.63
N ARG A 206 -15.83 -4.06 -1.90
CA ARG A 206 -14.38 -3.85 -1.78
C ARG A 206 -13.69 -3.86 -3.14
N THR A 207 -14.02 -4.84 -3.99
CA THR A 207 -13.46 -4.99 -5.34
C THR A 207 -13.77 -3.77 -6.21
N VAL A 208 -15.01 -3.27 -6.16
CA VAL A 208 -15.42 -2.06 -6.89
C VAL A 208 -14.66 -0.83 -6.38
N VAL A 209 -14.53 -0.65 -5.06
CA VAL A 209 -13.78 0.47 -4.49
C VAL A 209 -12.31 0.44 -4.93
N ILE A 210 -11.67 -0.74 -4.93
CA ILE A 210 -10.30 -0.91 -5.41
C ILE A 210 -10.21 -0.64 -6.92
N ALA A 211 -11.15 -1.12 -7.72
CA ALA A 211 -11.17 -0.86 -9.16
C ALA A 211 -11.33 0.64 -9.50
N LEU A 212 -12.01 1.40 -8.65
CA LEU A 212 -12.24 2.83 -8.81
C LEU A 212 -11.15 3.71 -8.20
N MET A 213 -10.12 3.16 -7.52
CA MET A 213 -9.00 3.94 -7.01
C MET A 213 -8.33 4.72 -8.16
N PRO A 214 -7.99 6.01 -7.95
CA PRO A 214 -7.32 6.80 -8.95
C PRO A 214 -5.89 6.31 -9.11
N LEU A 215 -5.51 6.07 -10.37
CA LEU A 215 -4.13 5.77 -10.76
C LEU A 215 -3.29 7.04 -10.87
N LYS A 216 -3.91 8.18 -11.22
CA LYS A 216 -3.25 9.48 -11.24
C LYS A 216 -4.13 10.53 -10.61
N VAL A 217 -3.51 11.41 -9.85
CA VAL A 217 -4.11 12.60 -9.26
C VAL A 217 -3.29 13.79 -9.70
N GLU A 218 -3.86 14.66 -10.52
CA GLU A 218 -3.23 15.91 -10.91
C GLU A 218 -3.84 17.05 -10.10
N VAL A 219 -2.98 17.80 -9.44
CA VAL A 219 -3.36 18.99 -8.69
C VAL A 219 -2.94 20.20 -9.52
N THR A 220 -3.93 20.93 -10.02
CA THR A 220 -3.76 22.21 -10.72
C THR A 220 -4.24 23.35 -9.81
N ALA A 221 -3.84 24.59 -10.09
CA ALA A 221 -4.32 25.76 -9.35
C ALA A 221 -5.86 25.86 -9.24
N GLU A 222 -6.59 25.46 -10.28
CA GLU A 222 -8.05 25.63 -10.40
C GLU A 222 -8.87 24.36 -10.13
N LYS A 223 -8.28 23.18 -10.34
CA LYS A 223 -9.00 21.90 -10.33
C LYS A 223 -8.13 20.74 -9.83
N LEU A 224 -8.81 19.71 -9.37
CA LEU A 224 -8.27 18.39 -9.04
C LEU A 224 -8.70 17.41 -10.15
N LEU A 225 -7.76 16.84 -10.89
CA LEU A 225 -8.06 15.78 -11.86
C LEU A 225 -7.77 14.41 -11.23
N LEU A 226 -8.77 13.55 -11.23
CA LEU A 226 -8.67 12.16 -10.79
C LEU A 226 -8.82 11.26 -12.00
N LYS A 227 -7.77 10.49 -12.31
CA LYS A 227 -7.76 9.53 -13.40
C LYS A 227 -7.69 8.13 -12.82
N ASN A 228 -8.68 7.29 -13.12
CA ASN A 228 -8.65 5.87 -12.79
C ASN A 228 -8.53 5.03 -14.09
N LEU A 229 -8.68 3.71 -13.97
CA LEU A 229 -8.60 2.78 -15.11
C LEU A 229 -9.68 3.00 -16.18
N PHE A 230 -10.84 3.53 -15.79
CA PHE A 230 -12.04 3.56 -16.64
C PHE A 230 -12.38 4.95 -17.16
N PHE A 231 -12.02 6.00 -16.42
CA PHE A 231 -12.39 7.37 -16.73
C PHE A 231 -11.47 8.39 -16.07
N GLU A 232 -11.51 9.60 -16.63
CA GLU A 232 -10.86 10.78 -16.08
C GLU A 232 -11.94 11.78 -15.64
N ARG A 233 -11.85 12.29 -14.41
CA ARG A 233 -12.80 13.26 -13.88
C ARG A 233 -12.07 14.43 -13.23
N GLY A 234 -12.43 15.63 -13.64
CA GLY A 234 -12.04 16.86 -12.97
C GLY A 234 -13.07 17.32 -11.96
N TYR A 235 -12.58 17.77 -10.82
CA TYR A 235 -13.36 18.40 -9.75
C TYR A 235 -12.81 19.80 -9.48
N LEU A 236 -13.70 20.76 -9.30
CA LEU A 236 -13.30 22.08 -8.82
C LEU A 236 -13.02 21.99 -7.31
N TRP A 237 -12.20 22.90 -6.78
CA TRP A 237 -11.89 22.91 -5.36
C TRP A 237 -13.13 23.03 -4.45
N GLY A 238 -14.16 23.73 -4.91
CA GLY A 238 -15.45 23.83 -4.20
C GLY A 238 -16.23 22.52 -4.09
N ASP A 239 -15.88 21.49 -4.88
CA ASP A 239 -16.50 20.17 -4.81
C ASP A 239 -15.82 19.25 -3.78
N LEU A 240 -14.64 19.62 -3.27
CA LEU A 240 -13.90 18.85 -2.28
C LEU A 240 -14.49 19.09 -0.89
N ARG A 241 -15.07 18.05 -0.28
CA ARG A 241 -15.76 18.14 1.02
C ARG A 241 -14.88 17.72 2.19
N ALA A 242 -14.17 16.60 2.04
CA ALA A 242 -13.38 16.05 3.13
C ALA A 242 -12.27 15.14 2.62
N VAL A 243 -11.22 15.01 3.43
CA VAL A 243 -10.20 13.98 3.30
C VAL A 243 -10.19 13.20 4.61
N LYS A 244 -10.48 11.90 4.54
CA LYS A 244 -10.62 11.03 5.71
C LYS A 244 -9.63 9.86 5.64
N PRO A 245 -9.22 9.27 6.77
CA PRO A 245 -8.50 8.00 6.74
C PRO A 245 -9.34 6.92 6.04
N SER A 246 -8.67 5.95 5.44
CA SER A 246 -9.32 4.77 4.85
C SER A 246 -10.07 3.96 5.91
N SER A 247 -11.17 3.33 5.51
CA SER A 247 -11.91 2.38 6.35
C SER A 247 -11.05 1.15 6.63
N PRO A 248 -11.16 0.49 7.80
CA PRO A 248 -10.37 -0.70 8.15
C PRO A 248 -10.55 -1.88 7.19
N PHE A 249 -11.64 -1.90 6.40
CA PHE A 249 -11.90 -2.94 5.39
C PHE A 249 -11.24 -2.65 4.02
N LEU A 250 -10.62 -1.48 3.87
CA LEU A 250 -10.00 -1.00 2.65
C LEU A 250 -8.46 -0.95 2.80
N PRO A 251 -7.71 -0.99 1.69
CA PRO A 251 -6.26 -0.82 1.73
C PRO A 251 -5.84 0.50 2.40
N GLU A 252 -4.67 0.50 3.04
CA GLU A 252 -4.10 1.68 3.71
C GLU A 252 -4.00 2.88 2.76
N GLY A 253 -4.33 4.06 3.27
CA GLY A 253 -4.40 5.29 2.51
C GLY A 253 -5.47 6.24 3.05
N PHE A 254 -5.95 7.15 2.21
CA PHE A 254 -6.95 8.14 2.56
C PHE A 254 -8.05 8.24 1.49
N THR A 255 -9.23 8.65 1.91
CA THR A 255 -10.39 8.82 1.02
C THR A 255 -10.63 10.29 0.74
N ILE A 256 -10.65 10.65 -0.53
CA ILE A 256 -11.05 11.97 -1.04
C ILE A 256 -12.57 11.96 -1.23
N ASN A 257 -13.28 12.71 -0.41
CA ASN A 257 -14.72 12.88 -0.53
C ASN A 257 -15.03 14.14 -1.34
N THR A 258 -15.61 13.96 -2.51
CA THR A 258 -16.17 15.04 -3.32
C THR A 258 -17.69 15.10 -3.12
N ARG A 259 -18.33 16.14 -3.66
CA ARG A 259 -19.79 16.29 -3.65
C ARG A 259 -20.53 15.12 -4.33
N LYS A 260 -19.91 14.47 -5.31
CA LYS A 260 -20.53 13.41 -6.12
C LYS A 260 -20.11 12.00 -5.70
N MET A 261 -18.85 11.82 -5.32
CA MET A 261 -18.27 10.51 -5.02
C MET A 261 -17.10 10.57 -4.06
N SER A 262 -16.81 9.41 -3.47
CA SER A 262 -15.64 9.17 -2.64
C SER A 262 -14.62 8.33 -3.39
N TYR A 263 -13.36 8.76 -3.38
CA TYR A 263 -12.25 8.06 -4.03
C TYR A 263 -11.22 7.66 -2.99
N LEU A 264 -10.91 6.37 -2.93
CA LEU A 264 -9.84 5.88 -2.09
C LEU A 264 -8.50 6.07 -2.81
N VAL A 265 -7.58 6.80 -2.19
CA VAL A 265 -6.20 6.94 -2.63
C VAL A 265 -5.35 6.01 -1.77
N GLY A 266 -4.68 5.06 -2.41
CA GLY A 266 -3.77 4.14 -1.71
C GLY A 266 -2.50 4.83 -1.24
N SER A 267 -1.93 4.35 -0.14
CA SER A 267 -0.62 4.80 0.37
C SER A 267 0.53 4.61 -0.62
N ASN A 268 0.31 3.78 -1.66
CA ASN A 268 1.24 3.46 -2.73
C ASN A 268 1.38 4.52 -3.81
N MET A 269 0.59 5.59 -3.77
CA MET A 269 0.78 6.69 -4.71
C MET A 269 2.06 7.45 -4.36
N ASN A 270 2.82 7.87 -5.38
CA ASN A 270 4.02 8.67 -5.16
C ASN A 270 3.65 9.96 -4.42
N ALA A 271 4.43 10.31 -3.38
CA ALA A 271 4.17 11.46 -2.51
C ALA A 271 2.74 11.57 -1.97
N ALA A 272 2.10 10.44 -1.60
CA ALA A 272 0.75 10.40 -1.07
C ALA A 272 0.52 11.33 0.14
N ASP A 273 1.49 11.48 1.06
CA ASP A 273 1.33 12.38 2.21
C ASP A 273 1.36 13.84 1.77
N GLU A 274 2.20 14.20 0.79
CA GLU A 274 2.25 15.55 0.24
C GLU A 274 0.93 15.90 -0.46
N LEU A 275 0.35 14.93 -1.20
CA LEU A 275 -0.98 15.11 -1.76
C LEU A 275 -2.02 15.32 -0.65
N GLN A 276 -1.98 14.50 0.42
CA GLN A 276 -2.91 14.64 1.53
C GLN A 276 -2.81 16.02 2.19
N GLU A 277 -1.60 16.52 2.44
CA GLU A 277 -1.35 17.84 2.99
C GLU A 277 -1.91 18.95 2.08
N ILE A 278 -1.66 18.86 0.76
CA ILE A 278 -2.16 19.85 -0.22
C ILE A 278 -3.70 19.85 -0.24
N LEU A 279 -4.33 18.67 -0.26
CA LEU A 279 -5.78 18.55 -0.26
C LEU A 279 -6.39 19.11 1.02
N VAL A 280 -5.82 18.78 2.19
CA VAL A 280 -6.29 19.30 3.49
C VAL A 280 -6.12 20.82 3.59
N ALA A 281 -5.04 21.37 3.04
CA ALA A 281 -4.81 22.81 2.99
C ALA A 281 -5.85 23.56 2.12
N LYS A 282 -6.35 22.91 1.06
CA LYS A 282 -7.33 23.48 0.11
C LYS A 282 -8.80 23.31 0.53
N ILE A 283 -9.10 22.55 1.59
CA ILE A 283 -10.48 22.46 2.14
C ILE A 283 -10.86 23.81 2.80
N PRO A 284 -11.98 24.43 2.43
CA PRO A 284 -12.46 25.69 3.03
C PRO A 284 -12.61 25.58 4.56
N ALA A 285 -12.25 26.64 5.28
CA ALA A 285 -12.23 26.65 6.75
C ALA A 285 -13.60 26.31 7.38
N GLU A 286 -14.69 26.63 6.69
CA GLU A 286 -16.07 26.35 7.12
C GLU A 286 -16.40 24.83 7.15
N GLN A 287 -15.77 24.03 6.29
CA GLN A 287 -15.94 22.56 6.27
C GLN A 287 -14.93 21.82 7.18
N LYS A 288 -13.92 22.51 7.71
CA LYS A 288 -12.98 21.93 8.71
C LYS A 288 -13.66 21.66 10.06
N ILE A 289 -14.76 22.34 10.38
CA ILE A 289 -15.50 22.22 11.64
C ILE A 289 -16.30 20.89 11.71
N GLU A 290 -16.85 20.41 10.59
CA GLU A 290 -17.51 19.10 10.53
C GLU A 290 -16.51 17.92 10.59
N ASN A 291 -15.33 18.06 9.99
CA ASN A 291 -14.31 17.00 10.04
C ASN A 291 -13.73 16.78 11.45
N ARG A 292 -13.69 17.81 12.31
CA ARG A 292 -13.29 17.64 13.72
C ARG A 292 -14.30 16.88 14.57
N LYS A 293 -15.60 16.95 14.23
CA LYS A 293 -16.65 16.20 14.95
C LYS A 293 -16.70 14.72 14.59
N ALA A 294 -16.15 14.32 13.44
CA ALA A 294 -16.11 12.92 12.99
C ALA A 294 -14.79 12.19 13.34
N GLN A 295 -13.85 12.89 14.00
CA GLN A 295 -12.57 12.34 14.48
C GLN A 295 -12.57 12.06 16.00
N HIS A 296 -13.67 12.40 16.69
CA HIS A 296 -14.00 11.96 18.05
C HIS A 296 -15.18 10.98 17.99
#